data_AF-A0A538RYT8-F1
#
_entry.id   AF-A0A538RYT8-F1
#
_cell.length_a   1.000
_cell.length_b   1.000
_cell.length_c   1.000
_cell.angle_alpha   90.00
_cell.angle_beta   90.00
_cell.angle_gamma   90.00
#
_symmetry.space_group_name_H-M   'P 1'
#
loop_
_entity.id
_entity.type
_entity.pdbx_description
1 polymer ?
#
loop_
_entity_poly.entity_id
_entity_poly.type
_entity_poly.pdbx_seq_one_letter_code
_entity_poly.pdbx_strand_id
1 'polypeptide(L)'
;MEESVTYQAILARGALQEARKTLLLLGRKQFGVPGPRIRAAVEGIADLERLEHLQVRLLKVRSWEELLGLPRRATSKRKRKS
;
A
#
# COMPACT_ATOMS: atom_id res chain seq x y z
N MET A 1 26.62 12.64 21.87
CA MET A 1 25.68 11.52 21.62
C MET A 1 24.83 11.75 20.35
N GLU A 2 25.29 12.52 19.36
CA GLU A 2 24.50 12.85 18.17
C GLU A 2 24.52 11.76 17.07
N GLU A 3 25.46 10.82 17.13
CA GLU A 3 25.57 9.74 16.15
C GLU A 3 24.39 8.75 16.18
N SER A 4 23.59 8.75 17.25
CA SER A 4 22.49 7.78 17.43
C SER A 4 21.20 8.15 16.68
N VAL A 5 20.88 9.45 16.56
CA VAL A 5 19.61 9.90 15.96
C VAL A 5 19.62 9.74 14.44
N THR A 6 20.74 10.09 13.79
CA THR A 6 20.91 9.92 12.34
C THR A 6 20.87 8.45 11.94
N TYR A 7 21.51 7.57 12.72
CA TYR A 7 21.48 6.14 12.47
C TYR A 7 20.07 5.56 12.60
N GLN A 8 19.34 5.91 13.66
CA GLN A 8 17.94 5.51 13.85
C GLN A 8 17.03 6.00 12.71
N ALA A 9 17.24 7.23 12.23
CA ALA A 9 16.48 7.77 11.11
C ALA A 9 16.71 7.00 9.80
N ILE A 10 17.95 6.55 9.55
CA ILE A 10 18.28 5.72 8.38
C ILE A 10 17.58 4.35 8.48
N LEU A 11 17.63 3.71 9.65
CA LEU A 11 16.97 2.42 9.88
C LEU A 11 15.45 2.52 9.71
N ALA A 12 14.83 3.56 10.29
CA ALA A 12 13.39 3.79 10.17
C ALA A 12 12.96 4.00 8.71
N ARG A 13 13.74 4.76 7.93
CA ARG A 13 13.48 4.98 6.50
C ARG A 13 13.60 3.69 5.70
N GLY A 14 14.60 2.85 5.99
CA GLY A 14 14.78 1.55 5.34
C GLY A 14 13.61 0.60 5.61
N ALA A 15 13.19 0.50 6.87
CA ALA A 15 12.05 -0.33 7.28
C ALA A 15 10.76 0.10 6.55
N LEU A 16 10.50 1.41 6.46
CA LEU A 16 9.33 1.95 5.78
C LEU A 16 9.31 1.63 4.27
N GLN A 17 10.47 1.74 3.61
CA GLN A 17 10.60 1.41 2.19
C GLN A 17 10.37 -0.08 1.93
N GLU A 18 10.95 -0.96 2.76
CA GLU A 18 10.77 -2.40 2.60
C GLU A 18 9.33 -2.82 2.90
N ALA A 19 8.70 -2.26 3.93
CA ALA A 19 7.30 -2.55 4.25
C ALA A 19 6.34 -2.17 3.10
N ARG A 20 6.56 -1.03 2.42
CA ARG A 20 5.81 -0.64 1.22
C ARG A 20 6.04 -1.62 0.07
N LYS A 21 7.30 -1.99 -0.19
CA LYS A 21 7.67 -2.92 -1.25
C LYS A 21 7.06 -4.30 -1.03
N THR A 22 7.13 -4.83 0.19
CA THR A 22 6.51 -6.10 0.57
C THR A 22 4.99 -6.06 0.40
N LEU A 23 4.33 -4.98 0.85
CA LEU A 23 2.89 -4.82 0.66
C LEU A 23 2.49 -4.81 -0.83
N LEU A 24 3.25 -4.10 -1.67
CA LEU A 24 3.03 -4.07 -3.12
C LEU A 24 3.25 -5.43 -3.79
N LEU A 25 4.28 -6.17 -3.37
CA LEU A 25 4.59 -7.48 -3.89
C LEU A 25 3.49 -8.50 -3.56
N LEU A 26 3.12 -8.59 -2.27
CA LEU A 26 2.09 -9.50 -1.80
C LEU A 26 0.72 -9.14 -2.40
N GLY A 27 0.39 -7.85 -2.44
CA GLY A 27 -0.90 -7.43 -2.98
C GLY A 27 -0.98 -7.60 -4.49
N ARG A 28 0.14 -7.50 -5.22
CA ARG A 28 0.18 -7.86 -6.64
C ARG A 28 -0.14 -9.34 -6.84
N LYS A 29 0.37 -10.21 -5.96
CA LYS A 29 0.09 -11.66 -6.02
C LYS A 29 -1.37 -11.98 -5.70
N GLN A 30 -1.98 -11.26 -4.75
CA GLN A 30 -3.36 -11.49 -4.28
C GLN A 30 -4.43 -10.82 -5.17
N PHE A 31 -4.21 -9.55 -5.55
CA PHE A 31 -5.22 -8.70 -6.20
C PHE A 31 -4.87 -8.29 -7.64
N GLY A 32 -3.68 -8.65 -8.13
CA GLY A 32 -3.16 -8.20 -9.42
C GLY A 32 -2.45 -6.85 -9.37
N VAL A 33 -1.97 -6.39 -10.53
CA VAL A 33 -1.11 -5.21 -10.66
C VAL A 33 -1.82 -3.96 -10.09
N PRO A 34 -1.23 -3.25 -9.11
CA PRO A 34 -1.83 -2.04 -8.57
C PRO A 34 -1.81 -0.92 -9.61
N GLY A 35 -2.93 -0.21 -9.75
CA GLY A 35 -2.99 1.01 -10.56
C GLY A 35 -2.25 2.19 -9.90
N PRO A 36 -2.01 3.29 -10.64
CA PRO A 36 -1.25 4.44 -10.14
C PRO A 36 -1.78 5.04 -8.83
N ARG A 37 -3.11 5.09 -8.67
CA ARG A 37 -3.76 5.59 -7.44
C ARG A 37 -3.44 4.71 -6.23
N ILE A 38 -3.45 3.39 -6.40
CA ILE A 38 -3.16 2.44 -5.33
C ILE A 38 -1.69 2.53 -4.94
N ARG A 39 -0.79 2.61 -5.94
CA ARG A 39 0.63 2.80 -5.72
C ARG A 39 0.92 4.09 -4.93
N ALA A 40 0.35 5.22 -5.36
CA ALA A 40 0.51 6.49 -4.66
C ALA A 40 -0.06 6.44 -3.23
N ALA A 41 -1.19 5.75 -3.02
CA ALA A 41 -1.77 5.58 -1.70
C ALA A 41 -0.85 4.77 -0.76
N VAL A 42 -0.20 3.71 -1.24
CA VAL A 42 0.76 2.92 -0.46
C VAL A 42 2.05 3.71 -0.19
N GLU A 43 2.58 4.37 -1.22
CA GLU A 43 3.81 5.18 -1.12
C GLU A 43 3.64 6.39 -0.17
N GLY A 44 2.42 6.91 -0.04
CA GLY A 44 2.07 7.99 0.89
C GLY A 44 1.93 7.57 2.36
N ILE A 45 1.94 6.28 2.69
CA ILE A 45 1.85 5.82 4.09
C ILE A 45 3.22 6.00 4.75
N ALA A 46 3.33 6.94 5.70
CA ALA A 46 4.56 7.23 6.43
C ALA A 46 4.70 6.48 7.77
N ASP A 47 3.69 5.69 8.12
CA ASP A 47 3.60 4.93 9.36
C ASP A 47 3.91 3.45 9.09
N LEU A 48 4.98 2.95 9.72
CA LEU A 48 5.45 1.58 9.56
C LEU A 48 4.45 0.57 10.13
N GLU A 49 3.93 0.80 11.34
CA GLU A 49 2.98 -0.10 12.00
C GLU A 49 1.71 -0.24 11.17
N ARG A 50 1.24 0.87 10.58
CA ARG A 50 0.12 0.85 9.64
C ARG A 50 0.40 -0.03 8.42
N LEU A 51 1.61 -0.02 7.85
CA LEU A 51 1.96 -0.87 6.71
C LEU A 51 1.97 -2.35 7.11
N GLU A 52 2.51 -2.68 8.28
CA GLU A 52 2.54 -4.05 8.82
C GLU A 52 1.11 -4.57 9.07
N HIS A 53 0.25 -3.74 9.64
CA HIS A 53 -1.18 -4.06 9.81
C HIS A 53 -1.86 -4.31 8.46
N LEU A 54 -1.55 -3.53 7.43
CA LEU A 54 -2.07 -3.76 6.08
C LEU A 54 -1.54 -5.07 5.48
N GLN A 55 -0.30 -5.46 5.75
CA GLN A 55 0.24 -6.75 5.29
C GLN A 55 -0.52 -7.93 5.91
N VAL A 56 -0.86 -7.86 7.19
CA VAL A 56 -1.70 -8.89 7.85
C VAL A 56 -3.13 -8.87 7.29
N ARG A 57 -3.72 -7.68 7.16
CA ARG A 57 -5.10 -7.50 6.66
C ARG A 57 -5.26 -7.94 5.21
N LEU A 58 -4.20 -7.84 4.41
CA LEU A 58 -4.17 -8.28 3.01
C LEU A 58 -4.60 -9.74 2.84
N LEU A 59 -4.37 -10.60 3.84
CA LEU A 59 -4.79 -12.01 3.81
C LEU A 59 -6.31 -12.21 3.95
N LYS A 60 -7.05 -11.17 4.38
CA LYS A 60 -8.49 -11.26 4.70
C LYS A 60 -9.38 -10.55 3.68
N VAL A 61 -8.84 -9.58 2.95
CA VAL A 61 -9.59 -8.73 2.01
C VAL A 61 -9.42 -9.23 0.57
N ARG A 62 -10.28 -8.75 -0.35
CA ARG A 62 -10.36 -9.25 -1.73
C ARG A 62 -9.93 -8.25 -2.80
N SER A 63 -9.64 -7.00 -2.44
CA SER A 63 -9.07 -6.04 -3.39
C SER A 63 -8.23 -4.94 -2.72
N TRP A 64 -7.46 -4.23 -3.55
CA TRP A 64 -6.68 -3.07 -3.14
C TRP A 64 -7.51 -1.97 -2.48
N GLU A 65 -8.71 -1.70 -3.01
CA GLU A 65 -9.60 -0.67 -2.46
C GLU A 65 -10.13 -1.05 -1.08
N GLU A 66 -10.51 -2.32 -0.89
CA GLU A 66 -10.94 -2.82 0.43
C GLU A 66 -9.79 -2.76 1.44
N LEU A 67 -8.59 -3.18 1.03
CA LEU A 67 -7.38 -3.11 1.84
C LEU A 67 -7.09 -1.68 2.30
N LEU A 68 -7.14 -0.72 1.38
CA LEU A 68 -6.79 0.67 1.64
C LEU A 68 -7.96 1.53 2.14
N GLY A 69 -9.17 0.96 2.26
CA GLY A 69 -10.37 1.72 2.61
C GLY A 69 -10.76 2.77 1.57
N LEU A 70 -10.36 2.58 0.31
CA LEU A 70 -10.68 3.48 -0.78
C LEU A 70 -12.05 3.13 -1.38
N PRO A 71 -12.83 4.11 -1.86
CA PRO A 71 -14.04 3.81 -2.59
C PRO A 71 -13.67 3.07 -3.89
N ARG A 72 -14.28 1.89 -4.12
CA ARG A 72 -14.22 1.21 -5.41
C ARG A 72 -14.73 2.18 -6.46
N ARG A 73 -13.94 2.45 -7.50
CA ARG A 73 -14.45 3.21 -8.64
C ARG A 73 -15.64 2.44 -9.20
N ALA A 74 -16.82 3.05 -9.17
CA ALA A 74 -17.93 2.59 -9.98
C ALA A 74 -17.44 2.63 -11.43
N THR A 75 -17.34 1.46 -12.06
CA THR A 75 -17.09 1.39 -13.49
C THR A 75 -18.26 2.09 -14.17
N SER A 76 -17.99 3.23 -14.81
CA SER A 76 -18.98 3.86 -15.69
C SER A 76 -19.26 2.89 -16.84
N LYS A 77 -20.32 2.09 -16.71
CA LYS A 77 -20.98 1.44 -17.85
C LYS A 77 -21.56 2.56 -18.72
N ARG A 78 -20.74 3.17 -19.58
CA ARG A 78 -21.25 4.03 -20.64
C ARG A 78 -21.73 3.15 -21.79
N LYS A 79 -22.98 2.72 -21.65
CA LYS A 79 -23.83 2.19 -22.71
C LYS A 79 -23.88 3.18 -23.89
N ARG A 80 -23.40 2.76 -25.05
CA ARG A 80 -23.80 3.17 -26.41
C ARG A 80 -23.56 1.90 -27.23
N LYS A 81 -24.53 1.13 -27.77
CA LYS A 81 -25.79 1.43 -28.45
C LYS A 81 -25.68 2.64 -29.36
N SER A 82 -25.07 2.45 -30.53
CA SER A 82 -25.73 2.57 -31.83
C SER A 82 -24.96 1.76 -32.85
#